data_AF-A0A382PVL5-F1
#
_entry.id   AF-A0A382PVL5-F1
#
_cell.length_a   1.000
_cell.length_b   1.000
_cell.length_c   1.000
_cell.angle_alpha   90.00
_cell.angle_beta   90.00
_cell.angle_gamma   90.00
#
_symmetry.space_group_name_H-M   'P 1'
#
loop_
_entity.id
_entity.type
_entity.pdbx_description
1 polymer ?
#
loop_
_entity_poly.entity_id
_entity_poly.type
_entity_poly.pdbx_seq_one_letter_code
_entity_poly.pdbx_strand_id
1 'polypeptide(L)'
;MYRKEIKVLDCTIRDGGLMNNHLFTDDFLCSVFRAVNNSGVDYIELGYKADESQFLRSEYGPMKFCSEKDIEKVVNGEEVRSKISVMVDIGRVDPSTIIQKSESFIDMMRVASYVKDIDKAI
;
A
#
# COMPACT_ATOMS: atom_id res chain seq x y z
N MET A 1 -9.64 -7.28 26.49
CA MET A 1 -9.43 -5.88 26.93
C MET A 1 -8.99 -5.08 25.70
N TYR A 2 -9.74 -4.07 25.29
CA TYR A 2 -9.37 -3.17 24.19
C TYR A 2 -8.44 -2.06 24.70
N ARG A 3 -7.38 -1.73 23.96
CA ARG A 3 -6.43 -0.64 24.28
C ARG A 3 -6.45 0.38 23.15
N LYS A 4 -6.98 1.58 23.40
CA LYS A 4 -7.23 2.62 22.39
C LYS A 4 -5.92 3.20 21.81
N GLU A 5 -4.84 3.10 22.56
CA GLU A 5 -3.51 3.60 22.21
C GLU A 5 -2.81 2.69 21.18
N ILE A 6 -3.18 1.40 21.13
CA ILE A 6 -2.62 0.46 20.17
C ILE A 6 -3.28 0.72 18.82
N LYS A 7 -2.43 0.93 17.82
CA LYS A 7 -2.83 1.05 16.42
C LYS A 7 -2.53 -0.24 15.68
N VAL A 8 -3.50 -0.72 14.91
CA VAL A 8 -3.38 -1.95 14.12
C VAL A 8 -3.25 -1.58 12.64
N LEU A 9 -2.20 -2.11 12.01
CA LEU A 9 -1.99 -2.02 10.57
C LEU A 9 -2.09 -3.43 9.98
N ASP A 10 -3.02 -3.62 9.06
CA ASP A 10 -3.03 -4.80 8.20
C ASP A 10 -2.05 -4.58 7.05
N CYS A 11 -1.17 -5.55 6.79
CA CYS A 11 -0.29 -5.53 5.62
C CYS A 11 -0.42 -6.81 4.79
N THR A 12 -1.60 -7.43 4.79
CA THR A 12 -1.85 -8.71 4.13
C THR A 12 -1.53 -8.63 2.64
N ILE A 13 -1.99 -7.58 1.95
CA ILE A 13 -1.75 -7.41 0.51
C ILE A 13 -0.29 -7.02 0.23
N ARG A 14 0.28 -6.07 0.97
CA ARG A 14 1.68 -5.63 0.77
C ARG A 14 2.68 -6.75 1.00
N ASP A 15 2.61 -7.40 2.16
CA ASP A 15 3.59 -8.43 2.54
C ASP A 15 3.32 -9.75 1.79
N GLY A 16 2.05 -10.12 1.62
CA GLY A 16 1.66 -11.29 0.85
C GLY A 16 2.03 -11.19 -0.64
N GLY A 17 2.09 -9.98 -1.20
CA GLY A 17 2.48 -9.75 -2.59
C GLY A 17 3.89 -10.22 -2.93
N LEU A 18 4.78 -10.32 -1.92
CA LEU A 18 6.13 -10.88 -2.10
C LEU A 18 6.09 -12.37 -2.50
N MET A 19 5.01 -13.10 -2.21
CA MET A 19 4.89 -14.53 -2.50
C MET A 19 4.44 -14.82 -3.94
N ASN A 20 3.79 -13.87 -4.64
CA ASN A 20 3.23 -14.11 -5.97
C ASN A 20 3.48 -12.98 -6.98
N ASN A 21 4.51 -12.15 -6.76
CA ASN A 21 4.76 -10.95 -7.56
C ASN A 21 3.55 -9.98 -7.60
N HIS A 22 2.77 -9.92 -6.53
CA HIS A 22 1.59 -9.08 -6.38
C HIS A 22 0.46 -9.38 -7.39
N LEU A 23 0.48 -10.56 -8.03
CA LEU A 23 -0.50 -11.02 -9.02
C LEU A 23 -1.77 -11.57 -8.33
N PHE A 24 -2.40 -10.73 -7.52
CA PHE A 24 -3.72 -11.01 -6.96
C PHE A 24 -4.81 -10.74 -8.00
N THR A 25 -5.91 -11.49 -7.93
CA THR A 25 -7.10 -11.17 -8.72
C THR A 25 -7.81 -9.94 -8.13
N ASP A 26 -8.50 -9.19 -8.98
CA ASP A 26 -9.27 -8.01 -8.54
C ASP A 26 -10.30 -8.39 -7.45
N ASP A 27 -11.01 -9.52 -7.63
CA ASP A 27 -11.97 -10.03 -6.64
C ASP A 27 -11.32 -10.31 -5.28
N PHE A 28 -10.10 -10.84 -5.27
CA PHE A 28 -9.36 -11.10 -4.04
C PHE A 28 -8.99 -9.79 -3.34
N LEU A 29 -8.44 -8.82 -4.08
CA LEU A 29 -8.05 -7.52 -3.56
C LEU A 29 -9.26 -6.78 -2.96
N CYS A 30 -10.36 -6.68 -3.71
CA CYS A 30 -11.60 -6.06 -3.26
C CYS A 30 -12.17 -6.75 -2.02
N SER A 31 -12.14 -8.10 -1.97
CA SER A 31 -12.67 -8.87 -0.85
C SER A 31 -11.84 -8.66 0.42
N VAL A 32 -10.50 -8.70 0.32
CA VAL A 32 -9.61 -8.44 1.46
C VAL A 32 -9.76 -7.00 1.93
N PHE A 33 -9.75 -6.02 1.02
CA PHE A 33 -9.94 -4.62 1.37
C PHE A 33 -11.26 -4.42 2.13
N ARG A 34 -12.38 -4.89 1.59
CA ARG A 34 -13.69 -4.79 2.24
C ARG A 34 -13.70 -5.44 3.62
N ALA A 35 -13.15 -6.64 3.76
CA ALA A 35 -13.11 -7.36 5.03
C ALA A 35 -12.30 -6.60 6.09
N VAL A 36 -11.09 -6.16 5.73
CA VAL A 36 -10.19 -5.44 6.63
C VAL A 36 -10.76 -4.06 6.98
N ASN A 37 -11.25 -3.31 5.99
CA ASN A 37 -11.86 -1.99 6.19
C ASN A 37 -13.08 -2.03 7.13
N ASN A 38 -13.83 -3.14 7.13
CA ASN A 38 -14.97 -3.35 8.03
C ASN A 38 -14.59 -3.90 9.41
N SER A 39 -13.35 -4.36 9.60
CA SER A 39 -12.88 -4.92 10.87
C SER A 39 -12.50 -3.87 11.92
N GLY A 40 -12.33 -2.61 11.50
CA GLY A 40 -11.95 -1.51 12.38
C GLY A 40 -10.45 -1.41 12.68
N VAL A 41 -9.59 -1.95 11.81
CA VAL A 41 -8.14 -1.67 11.88
C VAL A 41 -7.87 -0.19 11.59
N ASP A 42 -6.75 0.34 12.07
CA ASP A 42 -6.43 1.75 11.89
C ASP A 42 -5.84 2.03 10.49
N TYR A 43 -5.07 1.08 9.95
CA TYR A 43 -4.41 1.21 8.65
C TYR A 43 -4.51 -0.07 7.81
N ILE A 44 -4.62 0.10 6.49
CA ILE A 44 -4.57 -0.99 5.49
C ILE A 44 -3.45 -0.69 4.53
N GLU A 45 -2.38 -1.48 4.56
CA GLU A 45 -1.25 -1.34 3.67
C GLU A 45 -1.45 -2.18 2.40
N LEU A 46 -1.82 -1.50 1.32
CA LEU A 46 -2.26 -2.12 0.07
C LEU A 46 -1.11 -2.60 -0.82
N GLY A 47 0.12 -2.09 -0.63
CA GLY A 47 1.23 -2.51 -1.47
C GLY A 47 2.42 -1.56 -1.47
N TYR A 48 3.20 -1.61 -2.54
CA TYR A 48 4.37 -0.77 -2.75
C TYR A 48 4.07 0.39 -3.71
N LYS A 49 4.79 1.50 -3.58
CA LYS A 49 4.86 2.58 -4.58
C LYS A 49 6.14 2.46 -5.40
N ALA A 50 6.32 1.32 -6.08
CA ALA A 50 7.55 1.04 -6.81
C ALA A 50 7.66 1.85 -8.11
N ASP A 51 8.89 2.21 -8.46
CA ASP A 51 9.23 2.90 -9.71
C ASP A 51 9.02 1.99 -10.94
N GLU A 52 8.18 2.42 -11.87
CA GLU A 52 7.85 1.67 -13.11
C GLU A 52 9.03 1.59 -14.09
N SER A 53 10.10 2.38 -13.91
CA SER A 53 11.34 2.21 -14.67
C SER A 53 12.16 1.00 -14.22
N GLN A 54 11.91 0.49 -13.00
CA GLN A 54 12.63 -0.62 -12.38
C GLN A 54 11.80 -1.91 -12.34
N PHE A 55 10.47 -1.81 -12.39
CA PHE A 55 9.55 -2.94 -12.34
C PHE A 55 8.51 -2.83 -13.44
N LEU A 56 8.25 -3.93 -14.15
CA LEU A 56 7.30 -3.95 -15.26
C LEU A 56 5.92 -4.46 -14.82
N ARG A 57 4.86 -3.74 -15.19
CA ARG A 57 3.46 -4.17 -14.98
C ARG A 57 3.08 -5.48 -15.69
N SER A 58 3.90 -5.92 -16.66
CA SER A 58 3.75 -7.23 -17.29
C SER A 58 4.24 -8.40 -16.41
N GLU A 59 5.07 -8.12 -15.41
CA GLU A 59 5.67 -9.11 -14.52
C GLU A 59 5.09 -9.06 -13.10
N TYR A 60 4.70 -7.87 -12.67
CA TYR A 60 4.18 -7.61 -11.33
C TYR A 60 2.75 -7.08 -11.38
N GLY A 61 1.93 -7.53 -10.44
CA GLY A 61 0.56 -7.08 -10.33
C GLY A 61 0.43 -5.64 -9.78
N PRO A 62 -0.79 -5.08 -9.84
CA PRO A 62 -1.03 -3.65 -9.60
C PRO A 62 -0.54 -3.15 -8.23
N MET A 63 -0.63 -3.99 -7.20
CA MET A 63 -0.24 -3.64 -5.83
C MET A 63 1.28 -3.53 -5.63
N LYS A 64 2.10 -3.84 -6.63
CA LYS A 64 3.53 -3.49 -6.62
C LYS A 64 3.76 -1.99 -6.84
N PHE A 65 2.83 -1.32 -7.52
CA PHE A 65 2.93 0.08 -7.92
C PHE A 65 1.98 0.99 -7.16
N CYS A 66 0.82 0.45 -6.74
CA CYS A 66 -0.22 1.17 -5.99
C CYS A 66 -0.43 2.61 -6.50
N SER A 67 -0.69 2.73 -7.81
CA SER A 67 -1.13 4.01 -8.35
C SER A 67 -2.50 4.37 -7.78
N GLU A 68 -2.89 5.65 -7.86
CA GLU A 68 -4.22 6.07 -7.39
C GLU A 68 -5.34 5.30 -8.10
N LYS A 69 -5.16 5.01 -9.40
CA LYS A 69 -6.08 4.18 -10.18
C LYS A 69 -6.14 2.73 -9.69
N ASP A 70 -5.00 2.17 -9.27
CA ASP A 70 -4.97 0.81 -8.73
C ASP A 70 -5.69 0.76 -7.38
N ILE A 71 -5.52 1.79 -6.52
CA ILE A 71 -6.21 1.91 -5.23
C ILE A 71 -7.71 2.12 -5.43
N GLU A 72 -8.11 3.00 -6.34
CA GLU A 72 -9.53 3.26 -6.67
C GLU A 72 -10.25 1.97 -7.07
N LYS A 73 -9.60 1.10 -7.87
CA LYS A 73 -10.15 -0.21 -8.24
C LYS A 73 -10.31 -1.16 -7.05
N VAL A 74 -9.37 -1.17 -6.12
CA VAL A 74 -9.43 -2.02 -4.91
C VAL A 74 -10.49 -1.53 -3.93
N VAL A 75 -10.61 -0.21 -3.77
CA VAL A 75 -11.66 0.42 -2.97
C VAL A 75 -13.02 0.15 -3.58
N ASN A 76 -13.13 0.18 -4.91
CA ASN A 76 -14.33 -0.18 -5.68
C ASN A 76 -15.63 0.49 -5.18
N GLY A 77 -15.54 1.78 -4.83
CA GLY A 77 -16.67 2.56 -4.33
C GLY A 77 -17.09 2.29 -2.87
N GLU A 78 -16.36 1.44 -2.14
CA GLU A 78 -16.58 1.24 -0.71
C GLU A 78 -16.25 2.51 0.09
N GLU A 79 -17.03 2.75 1.16
CA GLU A 79 -16.71 3.79 2.14
C GLU A 79 -15.41 3.44 2.86
N VAL A 80 -14.38 4.29 2.74
CA VAL A 80 -13.08 4.08 3.39
C VAL A 80 -13.17 4.48 4.87
N ARG A 81 -13.02 3.50 5.77
CA ARG A 81 -13.12 3.66 7.24
C ARG A 81 -11.76 3.57 7.93
N SER A 82 -10.82 2.86 7.32
CA SER A 82 -9.43 2.72 7.78
C SER A 82 -8.53 3.62 6.94
N LYS A 83 -7.39 4.05 7.47
CA LYS A 83 -6.41 4.82 6.69
C LYS A 83 -5.70 3.93 5.67
N ILE A 84 -5.52 4.41 4.44
CA ILE A 84 -4.82 3.65 3.41
C ILE A 84 -3.31 3.92 3.52
N SER A 85 -2.51 2.87 3.53
CA SER A 85 -1.05 2.93 3.59
C SER A 85 -0.42 2.26 2.38
N VAL A 86 0.78 2.71 2.02
CA VAL A 86 1.69 2.00 1.10
C VAL A 86 3.09 1.99 1.66
N MET A 87 3.95 1.14 1.10
CA MET A 87 5.38 1.10 1.40
C MET A 87 6.21 1.64 0.24
N VAL A 88 7.26 2.38 0.54
CA VAL A 88 8.33 2.74 -0.42
C VAL A 88 9.63 2.10 0.04
N ASP A 89 10.34 1.49 -0.89
CA ASP A 89 11.69 0.98 -0.66
C ASP A 89 12.69 2.04 -1.12
N ILE A 90 13.67 2.39 -0.27
CA ILE A 90 14.73 3.31 -0.67
C ILE A 90 15.46 2.82 -1.92
N GLY A 91 15.57 3.70 -2.92
CA GLY A 91 16.16 3.41 -4.21
C GLY A 91 15.24 2.74 -5.23
N ARG A 92 14.00 2.40 -4.85
CA ARG A 92 13.02 1.70 -5.71
C ARG A 92 11.72 2.48 -5.88
N VAL A 93 11.73 3.76 -5.57
CA VAL A 93 10.63 4.71 -5.73
C VAL A 93 11.15 5.90 -6.52
N ASP A 94 10.31 6.48 -7.37
CA ASP A 94 10.54 7.80 -7.97
C ASP A 94 9.76 8.85 -7.17
N PRO A 95 10.43 9.68 -6.34
CA PRO A 95 9.75 10.69 -5.53
C PRO A 95 9.00 11.73 -6.36
N SER A 96 9.38 11.96 -7.62
CA SER A 96 8.70 12.92 -8.50
C SER A 96 7.28 12.48 -8.89
N THR A 97 6.97 11.19 -8.74
CA THR A 97 5.64 10.63 -8.99
C THR A 97 4.70 10.71 -7.79
N ILE A 98 5.21 11.13 -6.62
CA ILE A 98 4.41 11.26 -5.40
C ILE A 98 3.63 12.57 -5.45
N ILE A 99 2.31 12.45 -5.55
CA ILE A 99 1.38 13.59 -5.59
C ILE A 99 1.08 14.14 -4.19
N GLN A 100 0.45 15.31 -4.13
CA GLN A 100 0.04 15.93 -2.88
C GLN A 100 -1.01 15.07 -2.15
N LYS A 101 -0.95 15.03 -0.81
CA LYS A 101 -1.88 14.24 0.01
C LYS A 101 -3.35 14.60 -0.24
N SER A 102 -3.66 15.86 -0.55
CA SER A 102 -5.03 16.31 -0.87
C SER A 102 -5.61 15.68 -2.14
N GLU A 103 -4.75 15.11 -2.98
CA GLU A 103 -5.09 14.49 -4.26
C GLU A 103 -4.90 12.96 -4.23
N SER A 104 -4.49 12.39 -3.08
CA SER A 104 -4.16 10.97 -2.94
C SER A 104 -5.06 10.24 -1.96
N PHE A 105 -5.41 9.01 -2.32
CA PHE A 105 -6.05 8.04 -1.42
C PHE A 105 -5.13 7.64 -0.26
N ILE A 106 -3.81 7.73 -0.43
CA ILE A 106 -2.81 7.25 0.52
C ILE A 106 -2.71 8.21 1.71
N ASP A 107 -2.96 7.74 2.93
CA ASP A 107 -2.85 8.50 4.17
C ASP A 107 -1.48 8.38 4.84
N MET A 108 -0.77 7.29 4.58
CA MET A 108 0.54 7.01 5.17
C MET A 108 1.45 6.33 4.15
N MET A 109 2.70 6.77 4.08
CA MET A 109 3.77 6.05 3.38
C MET A 109 4.77 5.55 4.41
N ARG A 110 4.99 4.23 4.48
CA ARG A 110 6.07 3.63 5.25
C ARG A 110 7.32 3.57 4.39
N VAL A 111 8.41 4.12 4.89
CA VAL A 111 9.70 4.12 4.19
C VAL A 111 10.56 2.99 4.72
N ALA A 112 10.83 2.00 3.88
CA ALA A 112 11.69 0.87 4.21
C ALA A 112 13.14 1.18 3.84
N SER A 113 14.01 1.13 4.84
CA SER A 113 15.45 1.37 4.71
C SER A 113 16.25 0.38 5.54
N TYR A 114 17.49 0.12 5.14
CA TYR A 114 18.47 -0.49 6.03
C TYR A 114 18.95 0.54 7.03
N VAL A 115 19.28 0.11 8.25
CA VAL A 115 19.76 1.01 9.33
C VAL A 115 20.95 1.87 8.88
N LYS A 116 21.88 1.29 8.11
CA LYS A 116 23.04 1.99 7.57
C LYS A 116 22.72 3.05 6.50
N ASP A 117 21.51 3.01 5.95
CA ASP A 117 21.03 3.86 4.86
C ASP A 117 19.88 4.78 5.32
N ILE A 118 19.69 4.96 6.64
CA ILE A 118 18.58 5.74 7.21
C ILE A 118 18.57 7.20 6.73
N ASP A 119 19.74 7.79 6.49
CA ASP A 119 19.88 9.16 6.00
C ASP A 119 19.24 9.36 4.61
N LYS A 120 19.09 8.29 3.82
CA LYS A 120 18.42 8.36 2.50
C LYS A 120 16.89 8.36 2.63
N ALA A 121 16.36 8.12 3.83
CA ALA A 121 14.93 8.00 4.09
C ALA A 121 14.30 9.24 4.73
N ILE A 122 15.10 10.28 5.03
CA ILE A 122 14.70 11.55 5.65
C ILE A 122 14.74 12.64 4.58
#